data_AF-A0A9W9BYK8-F1
#
_entry.id   AF-A0A9W9BYK8-F1
#
_cell.length_a   1.000
_cell.length_b   1.000
_cell.length_c   1.000
_cell.angle_alpha   90.00
_cell.angle_beta   90.00
_cell.angle_gamma   90.00
#
_symmetry.space_group_name_H-M   'P 1'
#
loop_
_entity.id
_entity.type
_entity.pdbx_description
1 polymer ?
#
loop_
_entity_poly.entity_id
_entity_poly.type
_entity_poly.pdbx_seq_one_letter_code
_entity_poly.pdbx_strand_id
1 'polypeptide(L)'
;MVISSSAVGQDDLNDVFLRAFKDCTKDFINSLPTDANDLGIGTAVQTIVAQLNYDYSRLVYVINFIQDRIYRDGQWASRAIAVYDMLAASIDPYFSHPSLPLRGPFLIQHQLMKALQAQFTAMVAEKIWSAGFTYFLAQLCQSKESIGQLTPGIMLHIVSGMVDPAHLLSDGNLDRDHQCGWTRLGCTGA
;
A
#
# COMPACT_ATOMS: atom_id res chain seq x y z
N MET A 1 44.25 -19.92 -29.67
CA MET A 1 44.18 -18.92 -28.59
C MET A 1 42.69 -18.65 -28.38
N VAL A 2 42.09 -19.24 -27.35
CA VAL A 2 40.67 -19.08 -27.04
C VAL A 2 40.54 -17.76 -26.29
N ILE A 3 39.88 -16.78 -26.88
CA ILE A 3 39.50 -15.56 -26.18
C ILE A 3 38.27 -15.93 -25.35
N SER A 4 38.51 -16.31 -24.09
CA SER A 4 37.48 -16.37 -23.08
C SER A 4 37.03 -14.94 -22.79
N SER A 5 35.96 -14.51 -23.46
CA SER A 5 35.21 -13.30 -23.14
C SER A 5 34.59 -13.48 -21.75
N SER A 6 35.25 -12.94 -20.74
CA SER A 6 34.79 -12.89 -19.35
C SER A 6 33.46 -12.13 -19.24
N ALA A 7 32.41 -12.86 -18.87
CA ALA A 7 31.08 -12.36 -18.48
C ALA A 7 31.11 -11.65 -17.11
N VAL A 8 32.14 -10.83 -16.84
CA VAL A 8 32.42 -10.23 -15.51
C VAL A 8 31.99 -8.76 -15.42
N GLY A 9 31.48 -8.15 -16.50
CA GLY A 9 31.13 -6.72 -16.52
C GLY A 9 29.65 -6.38 -16.57
N GLN A 10 28.77 -7.35 -16.85
CA GLN A 10 27.37 -7.06 -17.18
C GLN A 10 26.45 -7.15 -15.94
N ASP A 11 26.72 -8.11 -15.06
CA ASP A 11 26.01 -8.24 -13.78
C ASP A 11 26.34 -7.07 -12.84
N ASP A 12 27.60 -6.64 -12.81
CA ASP A 12 28.08 -5.56 -11.93
C ASP A 12 27.51 -4.19 -12.34
N LEU A 13 27.37 -3.91 -13.64
CA LEU A 13 26.71 -2.69 -14.12
C LEU A 13 25.19 -2.71 -13.87
N ASN A 14 24.53 -3.84 -14.08
CA ASN A 14 23.10 -3.97 -13.80
C ASN A 14 22.79 -3.73 -12.32
N ASP A 15 23.64 -4.24 -11.42
CA ASP A 15 23.54 -4.01 -9.98
C ASP A 15 23.74 -2.54 -9.61
N VAL A 16 24.68 -1.84 -10.26
CA VAL A 16 24.90 -0.40 -10.05
C VAL A 16 23.69 0.43 -10.52
N PHE A 17 23.14 0.15 -11.71
CA PHE A 17 21.95 0.86 -12.20
C PHE A 17 20.72 0.58 -11.35
N LEU A 18 20.54 -0.66 -10.91
CA LEU A 18 19.44 -1.02 -10.03
C LEU A 18 19.57 -0.33 -8.66
N ARG A 19 20.78 -0.24 -8.11
CA ARG A 19 21.04 0.50 -6.86
C ARG A 19 20.73 1.99 -7.04
N ALA A 20 21.27 2.62 -8.08
CA ALA A 20 21.00 4.03 -8.37
C ALA A 20 19.51 4.32 -8.56
N PHE A 21 18.78 3.43 -9.23
CA PHE A 21 17.33 3.51 -9.35
C PHE A 21 16.62 3.46 -7.99
N LYS A 22 17.02 2.52 -7.14
CA LYS A 22 16.43 2.34 -5.80
C LYS A 22 16.66 3.56 -4.91
N ASP A 23 17.87 4.11 -4.93
CA ASP A 23 18.24 5.30 -4.17
C ASP A 23 17.48 6.53 -4.68
N CYS A 24 17.45 6.73 -5.99
CA CYS A 24 16.71 7.82 -6.63
C CYS A 24 15.19 7.77 -6.32
N THR A 25 14.58 6.59 -6.44
CA THR A 25 13.17 6.36 -6.09
C THR A 25 12.90 6.66 -4.62
N LYS A 26 13.82 6.25 -3.74
CA LYS A 26 13.73 6.50 -2.31
C LYS A 26 13.80 7.98 -1.99
N ASP A 27 14.71 8.71 -2.62
CA ASP A 27 14.88 10.15 -2.42
C ASP A 27 13.67 10.92 -2.94
N PHE A 28 13.12 10.56 -4.11
CA PHE A 28 11.88 11.15 -4.61
C PHE A 28 10.72 10.93 -3.65
N ILE A 29 10.42 9.68 -3.30
CA ILE A 29 9.25 9.38 -2.46
C ILE A 29 9.36 10.02 -1.07
N ASN A 30 10.57 10.14 -0.51
CA ASN A 30 10.76 10.80 0.80
C ASN A 30 10.81 12.33 0.74
N SER A 31 11.18 12.91 -0.41
CA SER A 31 11.21 14.37 -0.59
C SER A 31 9.86 14.94 -1.02
N LEU A 32 8.92 14.09 -1.45
CA LEU A 32 7.57 14.53 -1.80
C LEU A 32 6.88 15.17 -0.58
N PRO A 33 6.32 16.37 -0.75
CA PRO A 33 5.63 17.07 0.32
C PRO A 33 4.32 16.37 0.69
N THR A 34 3.79 16.71 1.86
CA THR A 34 2.50 16.21 2.35
C THR A 34 1.31 16.92 1.71
N ASP A 35 1.50 17.90 0.82
CA ASP A 35 0.42 18.53 0.05
C ASP A 35 0.14 17.75 -1.24
N ALA A 36 -1.13 17.38 -1.50
CA ALA A 36 -1.54 16.60 -2.67
C ALA A 36 -1.61 17.42 -3.95
N ASN A 37 -1.69 18.75 -3.84
CA ASN A 37 -1.79 19.63 -5.01
C ASN A 37 -0.41 20.10 -5.52
N ASP A 38 0.68 19.53 -4.99
CA ASP A 38 2.02 19.94 -5.35
C ASP A 38 2.40 19.40 -6.75
N LEU A 39 2.78 20.33 -7.64
CA LEU A 39 3.24 20.04 -9.00
C LEU A 39 4.51 19.15 -9.02
N GLY A 40 5.26 19.10 -7.91
CA GLY A 40 6.41 18.23 -7.72
C GLY A 40 6.06 16.74 -7.79
N ILE A 41 4.82 16.35 -7.43
CA ILE A 41 4.39 14.95 -7.49
C ILE A 41 4.40 14.43 -8.93
N GLY A 42 3.81 15.19 -9.86
CA GLY A 42 3.76 14.79 -11.27
C GLY A 42 5.15 14.63 -11.88
N THR A 43 6.08 15.55 -11.57
CA THR A 43 7.46 15.50 -12.06
C THR A 43 8.23 14.29 -11.51
N ALA A 44 8.08 14.00 -10.21
CA ALA A 44 8.69 12.85 -9.58
C ALA A 44 8.16 11.54 -10.18
N VAL A 45 6.84 11.42 -10.35
CA VAL A 45 6.20 10.24 -10.95
C VAL A 45 6.67 10.01 -12.38
N GLN A 46 6.71 11.06 -13.21
CA GLN A 46 7.21 10.96 -14.58
C GLN A 46 8.67 10.49 -14.64
N THR A 47 9.50 10.99 -13.72
CA THR A 47 10.90 10.56 -13.62
C THR A 47 10.99 9.08 -13.22
N ILE A 48 10.22 8.64 -12.22
CA ILE A 48 10.18 7.24 -11.80
C ILE A 48 9.73 6.34 -12.96
N VAL A 49 8.65 6.71 -13.65
CA VAL A 49 8.10 5.93 -14.77
C VAL A 49 9.12 5.79 -15.90
N ALA A 50 9.79 6.88 -16.28
CA ALA A 50 10.84 6.85 -17.30
C ALA A 50 11.99 5.91 -16.91
N GLN A 51 12.32 5.82 -15.62
CA GLN A 51 13.40 4.97 -15.10
C GLN A 51 13.00 3.50 -14.90
N LEU A 52 11.70 3.15 -15.05
CA LEU A 52 11.24 1.76 -14.97
C LEU A 52 11.82 0.92 -16.11
N ASN A 53 12.07 1.49 -17.31
CA ASN A 53 12.69 0.80 -18.45
C ASN A 53 12.04 -0.56 -18.79
N TYR A 54 10.72 -0.69 -18.69
CA TYR A 54 9.96 -1.95 -18.86
C TYR A 54 10.37 -3.10 -17.93
N ASP A 55 11.09 -2.80 -16.84
CA ASP A 55 11.49 -3.75 -15.83
C ASP A 55 10.41 -3.87 -14.75
N TYR A 56 9.69 -4.99 -14.78
CA TYR A 56 8.65 -5.31 -13.81
C TYR A 56 9.17 -5.33 -12.36
N SER A 57 10.41 -5.75 -12.12
CA SER A 57 10.99 -5.80 -10.78
C SER A 57 11.17 -4.41 -10.18
N ARG A 58 11.49 -3.41 -11.02
CA ARG A 58 11.56 -2.00 -10.62
C ARG A 58 10.20 -1.45 -10.25
N LEU A 59 9.16 -1.81 -11.00
CA LEU A 59 7.79 -1.44 -10.65
C LEU A 59 7.41 -2.00 -9.28
N VAL A 60 7.64 -3.29 -9.04
CA VAL A 60 7.36 -3.92 -7.74
C VAL A 60 8.08 -3.19 -6.60
N TYR A 61 9.34 -2.80 -6.81
CA TYR A 61 10.09 -2.02 -5.82
C TYR A 61 9.43 -0.66 -5.52
N VAL A 62 9.02 0.10 -6.54
CA VAL A 62 8.34 1.39 -6.36
C VAL A 62 7.07 1.21 -5.54
N ILE A 63 6.22 0.25 -5.91
CA ILE A 63 4.94 0.01 -5.23
C ILE A 63 5.19 -0.34 -3.76
N ASN A 64 6.15 -1.22 -3.47
CA ASN A 64 6.49 -1.59 -2.10
C ASN A 64 7.03 -0.40 -1.30
N PHE A 65 7.86 0.44 -1.91
CA PHE A 65 8.43 1.60 -1.21
C PHE A 65 7.38 2.66 -0.88
N ILE A 66 6.39 2.86 -1.75
CA ILE A 66 5.22 3.72 -1.48
C ILE A 66 4.44 3.17 -0.28
N GLN A 67 4.22 1.86 -0.21
CA GLN A 67 3.54 1.21 0.91
C GLN A 67 4.33 1.32 2.23
N ASP A 68 5.65 1.18 2.19
CA ASP A 68 6.53 1.41 3.35
C ASP A 68 6.47 2.87 3.83
N ARG A 69 6.31 3.82 2.90
CA ARG A 69 6.12 5.23 3.25
C ARG A 69 4.79 5.46 3.96
N ILE A 70 3.68 4.92 3.44
CA ILE A 70 2.35 4.98 4.08
C ILE A 70 2.40 4.41 5.50
N TYR A 71 3.08 3.27 5.67
CA TYR A 71 3.18 2.62 6.97
C TYR A 71 3.91 3.48 8.01
N ARG A 72 4.97 4.19 7.60
CA ARG A 72 5.75 5.09 8.46
C ARG A 72 5.08 6.43 8.70
N ASP A 73 4.33 6.93 7.72
CA ASP A 73 3.71 8.26 7.72
C ASP A 73 2.28 8.19 7.22
N GLY A 74 1.34 7.99 8.16
CA GLY A 74 -0.08 7.86 7.85
C GLY A 74 -0.70 9.11 7.19
N GLN A 75 -0.13 10.30 7.41
CA GLN A 75 -0.61 11.53 6.75
C GLN A 75 -0.42 11.48 5.23
N TRP A 76 0.51 10.64 4.77
CA TRP A 76 0.83 10.46 3.36
C TRP A 76 -0.18 9.58 2.61
N ALA A 77 -1.15 8.96 3.31
CA ALA A 77 -2.16 8.10 2.73
C ALA A 77 -2.90 8.70 1.51
N SER A 78 -3.47 9.90 1.65
CA SER A 78 -4.20 10.54 0.55
C SER A 78 -3.30 10.90 -0.64
N ARG A 79 -1.99 11.03 -0.40
CA ARG A 79 -0.99 11.40 -1.42
C ARG A 79 -0.51 10.18 -2.15
N ALA A 80 -0.36 9.07 -1.43
CA ALA A 80 -0.13 7.77 -2.04
C ALA A 80 -1.21 7.43 -3.07
N ILE A 81 -2.49 7.75 -2.79
CA ILE A 81 -3.58 7.58 -3.77
C ILE A 81 -3.30 8.38 -5.05
N ALA A 82 -2.99 9.68 -4.93
CA ALA A 82 -2.65 10.52 -6.07
C ALA A 82 -1.41 10.01 -6.83
N VAL A 83 -0.39 9.52 -6.12
CA VAL A 83 0.81 8.91 -6.73
C VAL A 83 0.43 7.65 -7.51
N TYR A 84 -0.42 6.78 -6.97
CA TYR A 84 -0.91 5.59 -7.68
C TYR A 84 -1.72 5.96 -8.93
N ASP A 85 -2.58 6.96 -8.84
CA ASP A 85 -3.38 7.44 -9.97
C ASP A 85 -2.49 8.04 -11.06
N MET A 86 -1.51 8.86 -10.69
CA MET A 86 -0.54 9.43 -11.64
C MET A 86 0.37 8.36 -12.26
N LEU A 87 0.80 7.35 -11.48
CA LEU A 87 1.54 6.20 -12.00
C LEU A 87 0.70 5.44 -13.03
N ALA A 88 -0.56 5.16 -12.72
CA ALA A 88 -1.49 4.50 -13.63
C ALA A 88 -1.75 5.32 -14.90
N ALA A 89 -1.86 6.64 -14.79
CA ALA A 89 -2.03 7.52 -15.95
C ALA A 89 -0.78 7.65 -16.81
N SER A 90 0.41 7.55 -16.22
CA SER A 90 1.69 7.82 -16.89
C SER A 90 2.40 6.57 -17.42
N ILE A 91 2.07 5.40 -16.89
CA ILE A 91 2.72 4.15 -17.30
C ILE A 91 2.38 3.81 -18.76
N ASP A 92 3.37 3.27 -19.48
CA ASP A 92 3.15 2.78 -20.83
C ASP A 92 2.07 1.68 -20.85
N PRO A 93 1.01 1.80 -21.69
CA PRO A 93 -0.02 0.77 -21.85
C PRO A 93 0.50 -0.63 -22.22
N TYR A 94 1.69 -0.73 -22.81
CA TYR A 94 2.37 -1.97 -23.19
C TYR A 94 3.28 -2.53 -22.10
N PHE A 95 3.57 -1.76 -21.04
CA PHE A 95 4.28 -2.28 -19.87
C PHE A 95 3.46 -3.43 -19.28
N SER A 96 4.05 -4.63 -19.18
CA SER A 96 3.31 -5.85 -18.86
C SER A 96 3.94 -6.68 -17.76
N HIS A 97 3.10 -7.49 -17.11
CA HIS A 97 3.56 -8.52 -16.18
C HIS A 97 4.22 -9.67 -16.95
N PRO A 98 5.35 -10.25 -16.47
CA PRO A 98 6.09 -11.28 -17.19
C PRO A 98 5.29 -12.59 -17.41
N SER A 99 4.32 -12.86 -16.55
CA SER A 99 3.61 -14.15 -16.52
C SER A 99 2.08 -14.05 -16.51
N LEU A 100 1.52 -12.82 -16.53
CA LEU A 100 0.08 -12.60 -16.42
C LEU A 100 -0.35 -11.66 -17.55
N PRO A 101 -1.58 -11.79 -18.07
CA PRO A 101 -2.10 -10.90 -19.11
C PRO A 101 -2.54 -9.54 -18.53
N LEU A 102 -1.68 -8.91 -17.72
CA LEU A 102 -1.89 -7.64 -17.05
C LEU A 102 -0.90 -6.61 -17.60
N ARG A 103 -1.39 -5.40 -17.90
CA ARG A 103 -0.59 -4.33 -18.50
C ARG A 103 -1.07 -2.93 -18.11
N GLY A 104 -0.17 -1.95 -18.28
CA GLY A 104 -0.47 -0.53 -18.12
C GLY A 104 -1.15 -0.20 -16.78
N PRO A 105 -2.24 0.60 -16.78
CA PRO A 105 -2.95 0.99 -15.56
C PRO A 105 -3.45 -0.21 -14.72
N PHE A 106 -3.92 -1.28 -15.36
CA PHE A 106 -4.39 -2.48 -14.67
C PHE A 106 -3.28 -3.23 -13.94
N LEU A 107 -2.04 -3.13 -14.44
CA LEU A 107 -0.89 -3.67 -13.74
C LEU A 107 -0.62 -2.92 -12.44
N ILE A 108 -0.72 -1.58 -12.47
CA ILE A 108 -0.58 -0.74 -11.26
C ILE A 108 -1.65 -1.11 -10.24
N GLN A 109 -2.91 -1.20 -10.68
CA GLN A 109 -4.02 -1.62 -9.82
C GLN A 109 -3.76 -2.98 -9.17
N HIS A 110 -3.35 -3.96 -9.97
CA HIS A 110 -3.06 -5.31 -9.48
C HIS A 110 -1.93 -5.31 -8.44
N GLN A 111 -0.84 -4.58 -8.68
CA GLN A 111 0.26 -4.50 -7.71
C GLN A 111 -0.16 -3.81 -6.42
N LEU A 112 -0.96 -2.74 -6.51
CA LEU A 112 -1.52 -2.09 -5.33
C LEU A 112 -2.36 -3.07 -4.50
N MET A 113 -3.32 -3.77 -5.13
CA MET A 113 -4.16 -4.76 -4.43
C MET A 113 -3.33 -5.88 -3.79
N LYS A 114 -2.32 -6.39 -4.51
CA LYS A 114 -1.42 -7.42 -4.01
C LYS A 114 -0.63 -6.93 -2.79
N ALA A 115 -0.12 -5.69 -2.83
CA ALA A 115 0.63 -5.13 -1.71
C ALA A 115 -0.28 -4.89 -0.48
N LEU A 116 -1.50 -4.37 -0.69
CA LEU A 116 -2.50 -4.22 0.37
C LEU A 116 -2.83 -5.57 1.04
N GLN A 117 -3.06 -6.61 0.23
CA GLN A 117 -3.35 -7.95 0.75
C GLN A 117 -2.18 -8.52 1.55
N ALA A 118 -0.94 -8.34 1.07
CA ALA A 118 0.26 -8.79 1.78
C ALA A 118 0.40 -8.08 3.13
N GLN A 119 0.22 -6.76 3.18
CA GLN A 119 0.28 -6.00 4.43
C GLN A 119 -0.84 -6.36 5.40
N PHE A 120 -2.07 -6.52 4.91
CA PHE A 120 -3.18 -7.00 5.72
C PHE A 120 -2.90 -8.38 6.33
N THR A 121 -2.41 -9.31 5.52
CA THR A 121 -2.05 -10.67 5.97
C THR A 121 -0.97 -10.62 7.05
N ALA A 122 0.05 -9.78 6.88
CA ALA A 122 1.11 -9.60 7.86
C ALA A 122 0.58 -9.03 9.19
N MET A 123 -0.23 -7.97 9.16
CA MET A 123 -0.79 -7.39 10.40
C MET A 123 -1.72 -8.36 11.14
N VAL A 124 -2.50 -9.17 10.41
CA VAL A 124 -3.35 -10.21 11.02
C VAL A 124 -2.48 -11.28 11.68
N ALA A 125 -1.39 -11.71 11.04
CA ALA A 125 -0.48 -12.71 11.59
C ALA A 125 0.29 -12.19 12.82
N GLU A 126 0.77 -10.95 12.77
CA GLU A 126 1.56 -10.31 13.83
C GLU A 126 0.70 -9.72 14.96
N LYS A 127 -0.61 -9.55 14.73
CA LYS A 127 -1.56 -8.87 15.63
C LYS A 127 -1.18 -7.43 15.97
N ILE A 128 -0.51 -6.75 15.03
CA ILE A 128 -0.10 -5.35 15.15
C ILE A 128 -0.78 -4.55 14.04
N TRP A 129 -1.62 -3.59 14.43
CA TRP A 129 -2.36 -2.75 13.49
C TRP A 129 -1.65 -1.41 13.25
N SER A 130 -1.44 -1.06 11.98
CA SER A 130 -0.90 0.25 11.59
C SER A 130 -2.01 1.26 11.34
N ALA A 131 -2.04 2.33 12.14
CA ALA A 131 -2.98 3.43 11.96
C ALA A 131 -2.85 4.09 10.57
N GLY A 132 -1.62 4.19 10.04
CA GLY A 132 -1.38 4.75 8.71
C GLY A 132 -1.97 3.89 7.59
N PHE A 133 -1.80 2.57 7.69
CA PHE A 133 -2.40 1.63 6.74
C PHE A 133 -3.93 1.63 6.83
N THR A 134 -4.51 1.57 8.04
CA THR A 134 -5.97 1.64 8.22
C THR A 134 -6.55 2.93 7.65
N TYR A 135 -5.89 4.07 7.89
CA TYR A 135 -6.31 5.35 7.34
C TYR A 135 -6.21 5.35 5.80
N PHE A 136 -5.16 4.78 5.23
CA PHE A 136 -5.00 4.63 3.78
C PHE A 136 -6.12 3.80 3.15
N LEU A 137 -6.49 2.67 3.75
CA LEU A 137 -7.62 1.86 3.29
C LEU A 137 -8.93 2.66 3.33
N ALA A 138 -9.18 3.39 4.41
CA ALA A 138 -10.36 4.24 4.53
C ALA A 138 -10.41 5.32 3.44
N GLN A 139 -9.27 5.93 3.11
CA GLN A 139 -9.16 6.91 2.02
C GLN A 139 -9.38 6.27 0.64
N LEU A 140 -8.86 5.06 0.40
CA LEU A 140 -9.10 4.32 -0.85
C LEU A 140 -10.58 3.97 -1.05
N CYS A 141 -11.32 3.66 0.03
CA CYS A 141 -12.77 3.44 -0.04
C CYS A 141 -13.56 4.71 -0.42
N GLN A 142 -13.06 5.88 -0.03
CA GLN A 142 -13.71 7.17 -0.34
C GLN A 142 -13.36 7.67 -1.75
N SER A 143 -12.25 7.22 -2.32
CA SER A 143 -11.71 7.67 -3.60
C SER A 143 -12.37 6.95 -4.78
N LYS A 144 -13.58 7.38 -5.14
CA LYS A 144 -14.42 6.72 -6.18
C LYS A 144 -13.83 6.68 -7.59
N GLU A 145 -12.90 7.58 -7.90
CA GLU A 145 -12.29 7.70 -9.22
C GLU A 145 -10.84 7.19 -9.25
N SER A 146 -10.30 6.73 -8.10
CA SER A 146 -8.93 6.23 -8.03
C SER A 146 -8.79 4.85 -8.65
N ILE A 147 -7.63 4.59 -9.27
CA ILE A 147 -7.25 3.26 -9.75
C ILE A 147 -7.24 2.22 -8.62
N GLY A 148 -7.02 2.66 -7.38
CA GLY A 148 -6.95 1.82 -6.19
C GLY A 148 -8.28 1.60 -5.47
N GLN A 149 -9.41 2.07 -6.03
CA GLN A 149 -10.71 2.00 -5.36
C GLN A 149 -10.99 0.59 -4.82
N LEU A 150 -11.17 0.53 -3.50
CA LEU A 150 -11.51 -0.72 -2.84
C LEU A 150 -12.99 -1.02 -2.99
N THR A 151 -13.32 -2.26 -3.35
CA THR A 151 -14.71 -2.70 -3.32
C THR A 151 -15.18 -2.77 -1.85
N PRO A 152 -16.48 -2.50 -1.58
CA PRO A 152 -17.04 -2.62 -0.24
C PRO A 152 -16.78 -3.99 0.42
N GLY A 153 -16.76 -5.07 -0.37
CA GLY A 153 -16.46 -6.42 0.13
C GLY A 153 -15.04 -6.57 0.69
N ILE A 154 -14.04 -5.96 0.03
CA ILE A 154 -12.65 -5.99 0.52
C ILE A 154 -12.54 -5.18 1.82
N MET A 155 -13.20 -4.02 1.90
CA MET A 155 -13.20 -3.21 3.12
C MET A 155 -13.86 -3.94 4.30
N LEU A 156 -15.02 -4.56 4.08
CA LEU A 156 -15.70 -5.34 5.11
C LEU A 156 -14.85 -6.51 5.61
N HIS A 157 -14.12 -7.18 4.72
CA HIS A 157 -13.19 -8.23 5.09
C HIS A 157 -12.07 -7.70 6.00
N ILE A 158 -11.51 -6.54 5.69
CA ILE A 158 -10.47 -5.91 6.50
C ILE A 158 -11.01 -5.49 7.87
N VAL A 159 -12.17 -4.84 7.93
CA VAL A 159 -12.82 -4.44 9.19
C VAL A 159 -13.13 -5.67 10.03
N SER A 160 -13.60 -6.76 9.43
CA SER A 160 -13.88 -8.01 10.15
C SER A 160 -12.61 -8.61 10.76
N GLY A 161 -11.47 -8.48 10.08
CA GLY A 161 -10.17 -8.89 10.61
C GLY A 161 -9.68 -7.99 11.76
N MET A 162 -10.00 -6.70 11.74
CA MET A 162 -9.68 -5.76 12.84
C MET A 162 -10.55 -6.00 14.08
N VAL A 163 -11.81 -6.37 13.86
CA VAL A 163 -12.80 -6.68 14.90
C VAL A 163 -12.68 -8.16 15.28
N ASP A 164 -11.50 -8.60 15.71
CA ASP A 164 -11.37 -9.90 16.37
C ASP A 164 -11.91 -9.77 17.81
N PRO A 165 -12.95 -10.53 18.21
CA PRO A 165 -13.48 -10.52 19.58
C PRO A 165 -12.40 -10.77 20.64
N ALA A 166 -11.31 -11.48 20.29
CA ALA A 166 -10.20 -11.70 21.20
C ALA A 166 -9.49 -10.41 21.61
N HIS A 167 -9.54 -9.34 20.82
CA HIS A 167 -8.95 -8.02 21.12
C HIS A 167 -9.95 -7.02 21.71
N LEU A 168 -11.25 -7.19 21.44
CA LEU A 168 -12.31 -6.38 22.06
C LEU A 168 -12.64 -6.81 23.50
N LEU A 169 -12.29 -8.05 23.87
CA LEU A 169 -12.60 -8.64 25.18
C LEU A 169 -11.35 -8.85 26.07
N SER A 170 -10.13 -8.64 25.57
CA SER A 170 -8.90 -8.95 26.32
C SER A 170 -8.32 -7.83 27.16
N ASP A 171 -8.83 -6.60 27.09
CA ASP A 171 -8.47 -5.55 28.06
C ASP A 171 -9.66 -4.61 28.30
N GLY A 172 -10.43 -4.89 29.35
CA GLY A 172 -11.00 -3.92 30.29
C GLY A 172 -11.77 -2.67 29.84
N ASN A 173 -12.02 -2.42 28.55
CA ASN A 173 -12.48 -1.11 28.04
C ASN A 173 -13.82 -1.12 27.29
N LEU A 174 -14.57 -2.22 27.30
CA LEU A 174 -16.03 -2.15 27.13
C LEU A 174 -16.63 -2.07 28.53
N ASP A 175 -16.94 -0.85 28.93
CA ASP A 175 -17.57 -0.43 30.17
C ASP A 175 -18.19 -1.57 31.00
N ARG A 176 -17.49 -1.85 32.09
CA ARG A 176 -18.08 -2.30 33.36
C ARG A 176 -19.00 -1.25 34.00
N ASP A 177 -19.39 -0.18 33.30
CA ASP A 177 -20.27 0.89 33.80
C ASP A 177 -21.72 0.84 33.27
N HIS A 178 -22.15 -0.24 32.61
CA HIS A 178 -23.58 -0.53 32.41
C HIS A 178 -24.10 -1.80 33.12
N GLN A 179 -23.39 -2.26 34.16
CA GLN A 179 -23.98 -3.06 35.25
C GLN A 179 -24.40 -2.16 36.42
N CYS A 180 -25.22 -1.15 36.15
CA CYS A 180 -26.07 -0.54 37.16
C CYS A 180 -27.42 -0.21 36.50
N GLY A 181 -28.42 -1.09 36.66
CA GLY A 181 -29.76 -0.79 36.17
C GLY A 181 -30.71 -1.94 35.90
N TRP A 182 -30.36 -3.22 36.10
CA TRP A 182 -31.35 -4.31 36.00
C TRP A 182 -31.12 -5.39 37.05
N THR A 183 -31.31 -5.04 38.32
CA THR A 183 -31.76 -6.02 39.31
C THR A 183 -32.91 -5.44 40.13
N ARG A 184 -34.06 -6.11 39.99
CA ARG A 184 -35.00 -6.42 41.08
C ARG A 184 -36.02 -5.34 41.48
N LEU A 185 -37.09 -5.25 40.69
CA LEU A 185 -38.48 -5.03 41.11
C LEU A 185 -39.32 -5.87 40.13
N GLY A 186 -40.10 -6.88 40.47
CA GLY A 186 -40.61 -7.38 41.73
C GLY A 186 -41.88 -8.15 41.36
N CYS A 187 -41.81 -9.49 41.31
CA CYS A 187 -42.99 -10.34 41.36
C CYS A 187 -43.05 -10.93 42.77
N THR A 188 -44.02 -10.49 43.57
CA THR A 188 -44.92 -11.31 44.44
C THR A 188 -45.80 -10.36 45.26
N GLY A 189 -47.05 -10.78 45.46
CA GLY A 189 -48.17 -9.94 45.84
C GLY A 189 -48.35 -9.60 47.32
N ALA A 190 -49.35 -8.74 47.52
CA ALA A 190 -50.24 -8.67 48.69
C ALA A 190 -51.63 -8.30 48.16
#